data_AF-A0A8J2X1X3-F1
#
_entry.id   AF-A0A8J2X1X3-F1
#
_cell.length_a   1.000
_cell.length_b   1.000
_cell.length_c   1.000
_cell.angle_alpha   90.00
_cell.angle_beta   90.00
_cell.angle_gamma   90.00
#
_symmetry.space_group_name_H-M   'P 1'
#
loop_
_entity.id
_entity.type
_entity.pdbx_description
1 polymer ?
#
loop_
_entity_poly.entity_id
_entity_poly.type
_entity_poly.pdbx_seq_one_letter_code
_entity_poly.pdbx_strand_id
1 'polypeptide(L)'
;MKIAACLAAACALAGRPPRRRTSVGTKRRPTTKAPLVAPPTFVAATICRAQETNEDAFSPLAVPERCRGAEAATRPWFKHVGLDTLFPGAGLGEVFDESSEFRAALRRAAREDRCDTSSPVRFDMTSSAQGSWFSRRPAAATHGVLREALGASAPTGDEFYAKIGGLTLDGVAPRTGHFIDIVGGPGSRRLARYAWHQDRGGDTEAVTVMLGFPAASRQRGCGVFSHVSPLSHLVVHEADAERDNSRPREFSDERGERRFLDVDAIPEASIVRPGYGRGRELIVYSDARVVHSAPDAIHRESLWRFM
;
A
#
# COMPACT_ATOMS: atom_id res chain seq x y z
N MET A 1 -44.54 8.45 -56.41
CA MET A 1 -44.55 8.73 -54.95
C MET A 1 -43.38 9.65 -54.67
N LYS A 2 -43.62 10.98 -54.67
CA LYS A 2 -43.79 11.85 -53.49
C LYS A 2 -42.56 11.81 -52.54
N ILE A 3 -41.84 12.88 -52.17
CA ILE A 3 -41.65 14.30 -52.56
C ILE A 3 -40.59 14.85 -51.56
N ALA A 4 -39.72 15.77 -52.00
CA ALA A 4 -38.97 16.85 -51.28
C ALA A 4 -38.09 16.54 -50.04
N ALA A 5 -36.86 17.02 -49.87
CA ALA A 5 -36.20 18.32 -50.10
C ALA A 5 -36.62 19.46 -49.14
N CYS A 6 -35.60 20.09 -48.51
CA CYS A 6 -35.48 21.47 -47.96
C CYS A 6 -34.88 21.46 -46.54
N LEU A 7 -33.64 21.92 -46.33
CA LEU A 7 -33.12 23.31 -46.29
C LEU A 7 -33.58 24.16 -45.09
N ALA A 8 -32.61 24.36 -44.19
CA ALA A 8 -31.95 25.64 -43.88
C ALA A 8 -32.57 26.70 -42.95
N ALA A 9 -31.61 27.33 -42.24
CA ALA A 9 -31.53 28.73 -41.81
C ALA A 9 -32.39 29.16 -40.60
N ALA A 10 -32.01 30.12 -39.76
CA ALA A 10 -30.78 30.85 -39.46
C ALA A 10 -31.12 31.83 -38.31
N CYS A 11 -30.09 32.29 -37.59
CA CYS A 11 -29.95 33.61 -36.96
C CYS A 11 -31.00 34.15 -35.96
N ALA A 12 -30.53 34.44 -34.75
CA ALA A 12 -30.77 35.76 -34.13
C ALA A 12 -29.57 36.20 -33.28
N LEU A 13 -28.96 37.31 -33.72
CA LEU A 13 -27.95 38.12 -33.05
C LEU A 13 -28.60 39.09 -32.06
N ALA A 14 -27.94 39.34 -30.91
CA ALA A 14 -27.81 40.62 -30.21
C ALA A 14 -27.13 40.34 -28.85
N GLY A 15 -26.11 41.03 -28.33
CA GLY A 15 -25.57 42.35 -28.61
C GLY A 15 -25.57 43.19 -27.31
N ARG A 16 -24.36 43.50 -26.80
CA ARG A 16 -23.98 44.56 -25.81
C ARG A 16 -23.96 44.21 -24.30
N PRO A 17 -23.18 44.93 -23.46
CA PRO A 17 -21.85 45.57 -23.64
C PRO A 17 -20.88 45.29 -22.44
N PRO A 18 -19.59 45.73 -22.48
CA PRO A 18 -18.72 45.67 -21.31
C PRO A 18 -18.96 46.89 -20.40
N ARG A 19 -19.07 46.69 -19.08
CA ARG A 19 -19.09 47.79 -18.10
C ARG A 19 -17.89 47.71 -17.14
N ARG A 20 -17.19 48.84 -17.09
CA ARG A 20 -16.08 49.18 -16.20
C ARG A 20 -16.48 49.24 -14.72
N ARG A 21 -15.52 48.83 -13.88
CA ARG A 21 -15.15 49.28 -12.52
C ARG A 21 -16.21 49.95 -11.64
N THR A 22 -16.37 49.41 -10.43
CA THR A 22 -16.14 50.18 -9.20
C THR A 22 -15.39 49.34 -8.16
N SER A 23 -14.28 49.89 -7.68
CA SER A 23 -13.50 49.41 -6.55
C SER A 23 -14.19 49.85 -5.26
N VAL A 24 -14.65 48.90 -4.45
CA VAL A 24 -15.05 49.17 -3.07
C VAL A 24 -13.99 48.58 -2.15
N GLY A 25 -13.19 49.47 -1.57
CA GLY A 25 -12.16 49.12 -0.60
C GLY A 25 -12.78 48.57 0.67
N THR A 26 -12.44 47.32 1.01
CA THR A 26 -12.63 46.78 2.34
C THR A 26 -11.35 47.00 3.14
N LYS A 27 -11.44 47.90 4.13
CA LYS A 27 -10.40 48.18 5.11
C LYS A 27 -10.03 46.90 5.85
N ARG A 28 -8.77 46.43 5.69
CA ARG A 28 -8.18 45.41 6.55
C ARG A 28 -8.00 45.99 7.95
N ARG A 29 -8.67 45.38 8.94
CA ARG A 29 -8.33 45.54 10.37
C ARG A 29 -6.96 44.87 10.62
N PRO A 30 -6.02 45.50 11.33
CA PRO A 30 -4.79 44.85 11.72
C PRO A 30 -5.09 43.89 12.88
N THR A 31 -4.99 42.59 12.63
CA THR A 31 -4.88 41.60 13.70
C THR A 31 -3.43 41.56 14.15
N THR A 32 -3.19 42.07 15.35
CA THR A 32 -1.97 41.88 16.11
C THR A 32 -1.69 40.38 16.25
N LYS A 33 -0.58 39.91 15.65
CA LYS A 33 -0.06 38.56 15.88
C LYS A 33 0.40 38.46 17.34
N ALA A 34 -0.37 37.78 18.17
CA ALA A 34 0.16 37.24 19.41
C ALA A 34 1.28 36.23 19.06
N PRO A 35 2.39 36.20 19.80
CA PRO A 35 3.46 35.24 19.54
C PRO A 35 2.94 33.81 19.73
N LEU A 36 3.25 32.94 18.77
CA LEU A 36 3.01 31.50 18.89
C LEU A 36 3.72 31.01 20.16
N VAL A 37 2.94 30.70 21.20
CA VAL A 37 3.40 29.86 22.30
C VAL A 37 3.74 28.51 21.69
N ALA A 38 5.00 28.10 21.83
CA ALA A 38 5.44 26.78 21.37
C ALA A 38 4.54 25.71 21.98
N PRO A 39 4.03 24.73 21.19
CA PRO A 39 3.26 23.64 21.76
C PRO A 39 4.15 22.90 22.77
N PRO A 40 3.59 22.44 23.91
CA PRO A 40 4.36 21.72 24.90
C PRO A 40 5.02 20.53 24.24
N THR A 41 6.33 20.39 24.51
CA THR A 41 7.15 19.25 24.14
C THR A 41 6.55 18.02 24.82
N PHE A 42 5.59 17.37 24.15
CA PHE A 42 5.16 16.04 24.55
C PHE A 42 6.35 15.13 24.29
N VAL A 43 7.01 14.78 25.40
CA VAL A 43 8.08 13.80 25.46
C VAL A 43 7.48 12.48 24.95
N ALA A 44 7.74 12.16 23.69
CA ALA A 44 7.41 10.89 23.04
C ALA A 44 8.33 9.79 23.58
N ALA A 45 8.30 9.57 24.89
CA ALA A 45 9.04 8.53 25.59
C ALA A 45 8.05 7.57 26.24
N THR A 46 7.22 6.90 25.45
CA THR A 46 6.57 5.67 25.89
C THR A 46 6.23 4.87 24.64
N ILE A 47 6.68 3.61 24.61
CA ILE A 47 6.46 2.62 23.54
C ILE A 47 7.44 2.73 22.34
N CYS A 48 8.75 2.76 22.61
CA CYS A 48 9.66 1.97 21.76
C CYS A 48 9.77 0.60 22.44
N ARG A 49 8.77 -0.26 22.23
CA ARG A 49 8.84 -1.67 22.65
C ARG A 49 9.90 -2.37 21.81
N ALA A 50 10.65 -3.28 22.43
CA ALA A 50 11.61 -4.13 21.73
C ALA A 50 10.89 -4.80 20.55
N GLN A 51 11.37 -4.52 19.34
CA GLN A 51 10.80 -4.99 18.08
C GLN A 51 11.27 -6.41 17.77
N GLU A 52 11.05 -7.32 18.72
CA GLU A 52 11.33 -8.73 18.51
C GLU A 52 10.25 -9.33 17.61
N THR A 53 10.66 -10.30 16.80
CA THR A 53 9.73 -11.10 15.99
C THR A 53 8.92 -12.00 16.92
N ASN A 54 7.62 -12.09 16.73
CA ASN A 54 6.73 -12.93 17.55
C ASN A 54 5.83 -13.84 16.70
N GLU A 55 6.33 -14.24 15.53
CA GLU A 55 5.59 -15.03 14.53
C GLU A 55 5.10 -16.38 15.05
N ASP A 56 5.79 -16.95 16.04
CA ASP A 56 5.48 -18.25 16.64
C ASP A 56 4.58 -18.17 17.88
N ALA A 57 4.31 -16.95 18.38
CA ALA A 57 3.63 -16.73 19.66
C ALA A 57 2.55 -15.64 19.53
N PHE A 58 1.38 -16.04 19.00
CA PHE A 58 0.23 -15.16 18.84
C PHE A 58 -1.11 -15.87 19.09
N SER A 59 -2.14 -15.08 19.37
CA SER A 59 -3.53 -15.51 19.48
C SER A 59 -4.36 -14.84 18.39
N PRO A 60 -5.13 -15.57 17.56
CA PRO A 60 -6.01 -14.95 16.57
C PRO A 60 -6.94 -13.91 17.19
N LEU A 61 -7.13 -12.80 16.49
CA LEU A 61 -8.07 -11.75 16.88
C LEU A 61 -9.51 -12.30 16.84
N ALA A 62 -10.20 -12.20 17.97
CA ALA A 62 -11.59 -12.60 18.08
C ALA A 62 -12.46 -11.71 17.18
N VAL A 63 -13.14 -12.31 16.21
CA VAL A 63 -14.16 -11.62 15.42
C VAL A 63 -15.47 -11.64 16.21
N PRO A 64 -16.17 -10.50 16.37
CA PRO A 64 -17.45 -10.44 17.06
C PRO A 64 -18.46 -11.40 16.43
N GLU A 65 -19.27 -12.08 17.25
CA GLU A 65 -20.16 -13.16 16.79
C GLU A 65 -21.09 -12.75 15.63
N ARG A 66 -21.67 -11.55 15.71
CA ARG A 66 -22.52 -10.95 14.65
C ARG A 66 -21.82 -10.74 13.30
N CYS A 67 -20.48 -10.72 13.29
CA CYS A 67 -19.66 -10.49 12.09
C CYS A 67 -18.97 -11.77 11.60
N ARG A 68 -19.17 -12.92 12.26
CA ARG A 68 -18.48 -14.17 11.92
C ARG A 68 -19.08 -14.78 10.66
N GLY A 69 -18.22 -14.97 9.65
CA GLY A 69 -18.43 -15.92 8.58
C GLY A 69 -17.87 -17.30 8.93
N ALA A 70 -17.39 -18.00 7.91
CA ALA A 70 -16.67 -19.25 8.10
C ALA A 70 -15.44 -19.06 8.99
N GLU A 71 -15.07 -20.10 9.74
CA GLU A 71 -13.81 -20.12 10.48
C GLU A 71 -12.63 -19.83 9.55
N ALA A 72 -11.70 -19.00 10.01
CA ALA A 72 -10.49 -18.71 9.26
C ALA A 72 -9.47 -19.87 9.40
N ALA A 73 -9.77 -21.07 8.90
CA ALA A 73 -8.88 -22.26 8.88
C ALA A 73 -8.07 -22.37 7.58
N THR A 74 -6.96 -23.13 7.36
CA THR A 74 -5.66 -23.40 8.04
C THR A 74 -4.49 -23.09 7.07
N ARG A 75 -4.74 -22.35 5.98
CA ARG A 75 -3.63 -21.88 5.13
C ARG A 75 -2.77 -20.93 5.95
N PRO A 76 -1.43 -20.90 5.75
CA PRO A 76 -0.60 -19.87 6.36
C PRO A 76 -1.17 -18.52 5.94
N TRP A 77 -1.78 -17.82 6.91
CA TRP A 77 -2.44 -16.53 6.71
C TRP A 77 -1.42 -15.47 6.29
N PHE A 78 -0.15 -15.71 6.59
CA PHE A 78 1.00 -15.12 5.93
C PHE A 78 2.12 -16.15 5.76
N LYS A 79 3.03 -15.92 4.81
CA LYS A 79 4.30 -16.66 4.68
C LYS A 79 5.41 -15.73 4.21
N HIS A 80 6.63 -16.11 4.51
CA HIS A 80 7.84 -15.49 3.94
C HIS A 80 8.22 -16.15 2.63
N VAL A 81 8.75 -15.37 1.70
CA VAL A 81 9.32 -15.85 0.43
C VAL A 81 10.64 -15.14 0.19
N GLY A 82 11.66 -15.92 -0.17
CA GLY A 82 12.98 -15.42 -0.50
C GLY A 82 13.11 -15.01 -1.98
N LEU A 83 13.89 -13.97 -2.27
CA LEU A 83 14.21 -13.60 -3.67
C LEU A 83 14.99 -14.72 -4.38
N ASP A 84 15.95 -15.36 -3.70
CA ASP A 84 16.69 -16.50 -4.27
C ASP A 84 15.80 -17.74 -4.47
N THR A 85 14.68 -17.85 -3.75
CA THR A 85 13.67 -18.89 -4.00
C THR A 85 12.88 -18.61 -5.28
N LEU A 86 12.55 -17.34 -5.55
CA LEU A 86 11.83 -16.94 -6.77
C LEU A 86 12.73 -16.96 -8.01
N PHE A 87 14.00 -16.59 -7.85
CA PHE A 87 14.97 -16.45 -8.93
C PHE A 87 16.21 -17.32 -8.62
N PRO A 88 16.06 -18.66 -8.64
CA PRO A 88 17.13 -19.57 -8.25
C PRO A 88 18.36 -19.40 -9.16
N GLY A 89 19.54 -19.32 -8.53
CA GLY A 89 20.81 -19.18 -9.22
C GLY A 89 21.13 -17.76 -9.73
N ALA A 90 20.23 -16.80 -9.57
CA ALA A 90 20.47 -15.43 -10.01
C ALA A 90 21.35 -14.62 -9.03
N GLY A 91 21.43 -15.03 -7.76
CA GLY A 91 22.12 -14.28 -6.70
C GLY A 91 21.37 -13.01 -6.26
N LEU A 92 20.09 -12.89 -6.63
CA LEU A 92 19.31 -11.67 -6.42
C LEU A 92 19.10 -11.38 -4.92
N GLY A 93 18.83 -12.39 -4.10
CA GLY A 93 18.64 -12.21 -2.65
C GLY A 93 19.90 -11.72 -1.96
N GLU A 94 21.07 -12.21 -2.38
CA GLU A 94 22.37 -11.74 -1.87
C GLU A 94 22.60 -10.28 -2.21
N VAL A 95 22.53 -9.90 -3.50
CA VAL A 95 22.74 -8.49 -3.90
C VAL A 95 21.69 -7.57 -3.27
N PHE A 96 20.44 -8.03 -3.18
CA PHE A 96 19.37 -7.28 -2.54
C PHE A 96 19.63 -7.07 -1.04
N ASP A 97 20.21 -8.03 -0.31
CA ASP A 97 20.57 -7.89 1.10
C ASP A 97 21.78 -6.96 1.30
N GLU A 98 22.79 -7.08 0.44
CA GLU A 98 24.09 -6.44 0.64
C GLU A 98 24.19 -5.00 0.15
N SER A 99 23.35 -4.58 -0.82
CA SER A 99 23.47 -3.26 -1.44
C SER A 99 22.22 -2.40 -1.33
N SER A 100 22.26 -1.38 -0.45
CA SER A 100 21.26 -0.32 -0.40
C SER A 100 21.19 0.49 -1.70
N GLU A 101 22.31 0.66 -2.39
CA GLU A 101 22.40 1.35 -3.67
C GLU A 101 21.62 0.61 -4.76
N PHE A 102 21.78 -0.72 -4.83
CA PHE A 102 20.99 -1.58 -5.72
C PHE A 102 19.50 -1.47 -5.41
N ARG A 103 19.12 -1.57 -4.13
CA ARG A 103 17.71 -1.40 -3.71
C ARG A 103 17.16 -0.04 -4.14
N ALA A 104 17.89 1.04 -3.95
CA ALA A 104 17.49 2.38 -4.36
C ALA A 104 17.38 2.53 -5.89
N ALA A 105 18.31 1.94 -6.65
CA ALA A 105 18.26 1.90 -8.11
C ALA A 105 17.06 1.12 -8.63
N LEU A 106 16.80 -0.05 -8.04
CA LEU A 106 15.66 -0.90 -8.36
C LEU A 106 14.33 -0.17 -8.08
N ARG A 107 14.25 0.59 -6.97
CA ARG A 107 13.12 1.47 -6.67
C ARG A 107 12.85 2.53 -7.74
N ARG A 108 13.89 3.24 -8.17
CA ARG A 108 13.76 4.26 -9.24
C ARG A 108 13.30 3.63 -10.55
N ALA A 109 13.95 2.54 -10.95
CA ALA A 109 13.63 1.80 -12.16
C ALA A 109 12.18 1.31 -12.17
N ALA A 110 11.67 0.83 -11.04
CA ALA A 110 10.29 0.38 -10.93
C ALA A 110 9.28 1.50 -11.13
N ARG A 111 9.54 2.69 -10.59
CA ARG A 111 8.64 3.84 -10.80
C ARG A 111 8.63 4.29 -12.26
N GLU A 112 9.77 4.24 -12.94
CA GLU A 112 9.85 4.52 -14.37
C GLU A 112 9.00 3.54 -15.19
N ASP A 113 9.14 2.25 -14.91
CA ASP A 113 8.46 1.18 -15.65
C ASP A 113 6.96 1.08 -15.34
N ARG A 114 6.57 1.20 -14.06
CA ARG A 114 5.25 0.78 -13.57
C ARG A 114 4.34 1.93 -13.16
N CYS A 115 4.87 3.08 -12.74
CA CYS A 115 4.03 4.24 -12.40
C CYS A 115 3.53 4.99 -13.63
N ASP A 116 2.45 5.75 -13.44
CA ASP A 116 1.90 6.64 -14.46
C ASP A 116 2.96 7.66 -14.91
N THR A 117 3.20 7.75 -16.22
CA THR A 117 4.20 8.64 -16.81
C THR A 117 3.85 10.11 -16.69
N SER A 118 2.57 10.43 -16.49
CA SER A 118 2.09 11.80 -16.28
C SER A 118 2.21 12.25 -14.83
N SER A 119 2.42 11.33 -13.88
CA SER A 119 2.50 11.64 -12.47
C SER A 119 3.91 12.11 -12.07
N PRO A 120 4.09 13.35 -11.58
CA PRO A 120 5.40 13.82 -11.13
C PRO A 120 5.92 13.05 -9.91
N VAL A 121 5.03 12.40 -9.15
CA VAL A 121 5.37 11.57 -7.97
C VAL A 121 6.27 10.39 -8.36
N ARG A 122 6.29 9.96 -9.63
CA ARG A 122 7.20 8.91 -10.11
C ARG A 122 8.68 9.23 -9.86
N PHE A 123 9.05 10.50 -9.75
CA PHE A 123 10.42 10.94 -9.50
C PHE A 123 10.70 11.32 -8.05
N ASP A 124 9.66 11.52 -7.24
CA ASP A 124 9.81 11.87 -5.82
C ASP A 124 9.87 10.63 -4.94
N MET A 125 11.08 10.12 -4.72
CA MET A 125 11.32 8.92 -3.90
C MET A 125 10.92 9.05 -2.43
N THR A 126 10.55 10.26 -1.96
CA THR A 126 10.07 10.51 -0.60
C THR A 126 8.55 10.37 -0.45
N SER A 127 7.83 10.35 -1.57
CA SER A 127 6.38 10.17 -1.63
C SER A 127 6.02 8.78 -2.14
N SER A 128 4.89 8.23 -1.67
CA SER A 128 4.38 6.95 -2.18
C SER A 128 3.88 7.10 -3.62
N ALA A 129 4.16 6.10 -4.47
CA ALA A 129 3.74 6.09 -5.86
C ALA A 129 2.93 4.83 -6.19
N GLN A 130 2.01 4.93 -7.14
CA GLN A 130 1.13 3.83 -7.56
C GLN A 130 1.23 3.61 -9.07
N GLY A 131 0.94 2.39 -9.48
CA GLY A 131 1.04 1.97 -10.86
C GLY A 131 0.45 0.59 -11.08
N SER A 132 0.84 -0.04 -12.17
CA SER A 132 0.44 -1.41 -12.49
C SER A 132 1.68 -2.28 -12.63
N TRP A 133 1.79 -3.36 -11.86
CA TRP A 133 2.81 -4.39 -12.12
C TRP A 133 2.42 -5.23 -13.35
N PHE A 134 1.13 -5.28 -13.66
CA PHE A 134 0.60 -5.87 -14.89
C PHE A 134 0.46 -4.78 -15.96
N SER A 135 1.56 -4.50 -16.66
CA SER A 135 1.66 -3.45 -17.67
C SER A 135 2.05 -4.03 -19.02
N ARG A 136 1.53 -3.43 -20.11
CA ARG A 136 1.96 -3.75 -21.48
C ARG A 136 3.29 -3.09 -21.86
N ARG A 137 3.77 -2.14 -21.04
CA ARG A 137 5.07 -1.51 -21.24
C ARG A 137 6.18 -2.46 -20.75
N PRO A 138 7.22 -2.71 -21.55
CA PRO A 138 8.38 -3.47 -21.10
C PRO A 138 9.00 -2.84 -19.86
N ALA A 139 9.44 -3.66 -18.91
CA ALA A 139 10.20 -3.21 -17.75
C ALA A 139 11.70 -3.04 -18.06
N ALA A 140 12.01 -2.14 -18.99
CA ALA A 140 13.36 -1.96 -19.50
C ALA A 140 14.31 -1.34 -18.46
N ALA A 141 13.85 -0.38 -17.65
CA ALA A 141 14.67 0.23 -16.62
C ALA A 141 15.03 -0.79 -15.53
N THR A 142 14.04 -1.57 -15.08
CA THR A 142 14.21 -2.63 -14.08
C THR A 142 15.17 -3.70 -14.62
N HIS A 143 15.00 -4.10 -15.89
CA HIS A 143 15.92 -5.05 -16.52
C HIS A 143 17.37 -4.53 -16.55
N GLY A 144 17.56 -3.25 -16.85
CA GLY A 144 18.89 -2.61 -16.84
C GLY A 144 19.59 -2.77 -15.49
N VAL A 145 18.90 -2.41 -14.41
CA VAL A 145 19.43 -2.52 -13.04
C VAL A 145 19.73 -3.98 -12.66
N LEU A 146 18.83 -4.91 -12.97
CA LEU A 146 19.03 -6.33 -12.68
C LEU A 146 20.23 -6.90 -13.43
N ARG A 147 20.37 -6.56 -14.72
CA ARG A 147 21.47 -7.03 -15.57
C ARG A 147 22.82 -6.46 -15.17
N GLU A 148 22.86 -5.20 -14.76
CA GLU A 148 24.08 -4.58 -14.24
C GLU A 148 24.57 -5.28 -12.97
N ALA A 149 23.65 -5.61 -12.07
CA ALA A 149 23.98 -6.23 -10.78
C ALA A 149 24.26 -7.73 -10.86
N LEU A 150 23.53 -8.47 -11.68
CA LEU A 150 23.53 -9.94 -11.70
C LEU A 150 24.16 -10.53 -12.98
N GLY A 151 24.52 -9.69 -13.95
CA GLY A 151 25.08 -10.14 -15.22
C GLY A 151 24.12 -11.00 -16.05
N ALA A 152 24.65 -12.06 -16.65
CA ALA A 152 23.90 -12.92 -17.59
C ALA A 152 22.81 -13.77 -16.92
N SER A 153 22.87 -13.98 -15.60
CA SER A 153 21.85 -14.70 -14.83
C SER A 153 20.68 -13.81 -14.37
N ALA A 154 20.71 -12.51 -14.71
CA ALA A 154 19.64 -11.58 -14.37
C ALA A 154 18.31 -11.97 -15.04
N PRO A 155 17.19 -12.03 -14.30
CA PRO A 155 15.89 -12.12 -14.94
C PRO A 155 15.62 -10.84 -15.74
N THR A 156 14.78 -10.95 -16.76
CA THR A 156 14.21 -9.76 -17.40
C THR A 156 13.36 -8.98 -16.40
N GLY A 157 13.20 -7.68 -16.63
CA GLY A 157 12.33 -6.86 -15.78
C GLY A 157 10.90 -7.42 -15.75
N ASP A 158 10.38 -7.87 -16.90
CA ASP A 158 9.02 -8.42 -16.98
C ASP A 158 8.90 -9.77 -16.26
N GLU A 159 9.88 -10.66 -16.36
CA GLU A 159 9.93 -11.89 -15.55
C GLU A 159 9.99 -11.58 -14.06
N PHE A 160 10.74 -10.55 -13.66
CA PHE A 160 10.83 -10.13 -12.27
C PHE A 160 9.47 -9.71 -11.71
N TYR A 161 8.73 -8.85 -12.41
CA TYR A 161 7.37 -8.46 -12.00
C TYR A 161 6.38 -9.64 -12.09
N ALA A 162 6.47 -10.47 -13.13
CA ALA A 162 5.57 -11.60 -13.30
C ALA A 162 5.73 -12.65 -12.19
N LYS A 163 6.96 -12.93 -11.73
CA LYS A 163 7.18 -13.87 -10.62
C LYS A 163 6.70 -13.33 -9.28
N ILE A 164 6.97 -12.06 -8.97
CA ILE A 164 6.53 -11.46 -7.70
C ILE A 164 5.02 -11.24 -7.70
N GLY A 165 4.49 -10.56 -8.73
CA GLY A 165 3.06 -10.33 -8.89
C GLY A 165 2.27 -11.63 -9.06
N GLY A 166 2.85 -12.66 -9.69
CA GLY A 166 2.25 -13.99 -9.81
C GLY A 166 1.95 -14.67 -8.48
N LEU A 167 2.63 -14.29 -7.39
CA LEU A 167 2.31 -14.78 -6.05
C LEU A 167 0.93 -14.32 -5.57
N THR A 168 0.34 -13.28 -6.17
CA THR A 168 -1.03 -12.82 -5.83
C THR A 168 -2.12 -13.68 -6.44
N LEU A 169 -1.79 -14.61 -7.34
CA LEU A 169 -2.75 -15.18 -8.27
C LEU A 169 -3.10 -16.66 -8.04
N ASP A 170 -2.40 -17.38 -7.17
CA ASP A 170 -2.58 -18.85 -6.94
C ASP A 170 -2.81 -19.67 -8.23
N GLY A 171 -2.11 -19.33 -9.32
CA GLY A 171 -2.23 -20.01 -10.63
C GLY A 171 -3.32 -19.49 -11.57
N VAL A 172 -4.01 -18.41 -11.25
CA VAL A 172 -5.03 -17.75 -12.08
C VAL A 172 -4.39 -16.64 -12.94
N ALA A 173 -4.94 -16.36 -14.12
CA ALA A 173 -4.49 -15.22 -14.93
C ALA A 173 -4.87 -13.88 -14.27
N PRO A 174 -3.96 -12.89 -14.20
CA PRO A 174 -4.26 -11.59 -13.58
C PRO A 174 -5.36 -10.87 -14.36
N ARG A 175 -6.42 -10.46 -13.66
CA ARG A 175 -7.44 -9.53 -14.21
C ARG A 175 -7.03 -8.07 -14.05
N THR A 176 -6.34 -7.77 -12.95
CA THR A 176 -5.74 -6.47 -12.59
C THR A 176 -4.40 -6.73 -11.91
N GLY A 177 -3.50 -5.75 -11.89
CA GLY A 177 -2.24 -5.89 -11.14
C GLY A 177 -1.76 -4.58 -10.55
N HIS A 178 -2.19 -4.25 -9.34
CA HIS A 178 -1.86 -2.98 -8.68
C HIS A 178 -0.48 -3.04 -8.03
N PHE A 179 0.37 -2.06 -8.38
CA PHE A 179 1.67 -1.86 -7.78
C PHE A 179 1.67 -0.58 -6.95
N ILE A 180 2.21 -0.64 -5.74
CA ILE A 180 2.38 0.54 -4.89
C ILE A 180 3.78 0.52 -4.28
N ASP A 181 4.54 1.59 -4.47
CA ASP A 181 5.77 1.86 -3.73
C ASP A 181 5.43 2.75 -2.52
N ILE A 182 5.31 2.16 -1.34
CA ILE A 182 4.89 2.83 -0.11
C ILE A 182 6.12 3.38 0.63
N VAL A 183 6.18 4.69 0.84
CA VAL A 183 7.26 5.34 1.59
C VAL A 183 6.77 5.73 2.98
N GLY A 184 7.50 5.31 4.01
CA GLY A 184 7.30 5.78 5.38
C GLY A 184 8.09 7.06 5.62
N GLY A 185 7.45 8.22 5.56
CA GLY A 185 8.14 9.50 5.71
C GLY A 185 8.49 9.84 7.17
N PRO A 186 9.65 10.45 7.45
CA PRO A 186 9.91 11.11 8.74
C PRO A 186 8.98 12.32 8.85
N GLY A 187 7.81 12.12 9.44
CA GLY A 187 6.75 13.13 9.50
C GLY A 187 5.37 12.67 9.05
N SER A 188 5.14 11.37 8.80
CA SER A 188 3.79 10.79 8.82
C SER A 188 3.22 10.87 10.24
N ARG A 189 2.88 12.10 10.66
CA ARG A 189 2.35 12.52 11.97
C ARG A 189 0.89 12.09 12.16
N ARG A 190 0.59 10.85 11.81
CA ARG A 190 -0.42 10.09 12.51
C ARG A 190 0.25 8.82 13.03
N LEU A 191 0.95 8.99 14.15
CA LEU A 191 0.82 8.10 15.31
C LEU A 191 -0.63 8.15 15.85
N ALA A 192 -1.64 8.22 14.96
CA ALA A 192 -2.94 7.72 15.32
C ALA A 192 -2.68 6.24 15.52
N ARG A 193 -3.09 5.73 16.68
CA ARG A 193 -3.08 4.31 17.03
C ARG A 193 -3.36 3.50 15.76
N TYR A 194 -2.51 2.50 15.52
CA TYR A 194 -2.55 1.59 14.37
C TYR A 194 -3.84 1.68 13.53
N ALA A 195 -3.75 2.22 12.32
CA ALA A 195 -4.86 2.22 11.38
C ALA A 195 -5.05 0.80 10.82
N TRP A 196 -5.56 -0.13 11.63
CA TRP A 196 -5.77 -1.51 11.20
C TRP A 196 -6.92 -1.60 10.21
N HIS A 197 -6.68 -2.30 9.11
CA HIS A 197 -7.66 -2.47 8.05
C HIS A 197 -7.39 -3.73 7.22
N GLN A 198 -8.37 -4.08 6.39
CA GLN A 198 -8.23 -5.00 5.25
C GLN A 198 -8.30 -4.17 3.97
N ASP A 199 -7.43 -4.41 2.99
CA ASP A 199 -7.50 -3.72 1.69
C ASP A 199 -8.70 -4.21 0.84
N ARG A 200 -9.03 -5.51 0.93
CA ARG A 200 -10.03 -6.29 0.17
C ARG A 200 -10.64 -7.45 0.99
N GLY A 201 -11.07 -7.19 2.22
CA GLY A 201 -11.44 -8.24 3.19
C GLY A 201 -12.54 -9.25 2.81
N GLY A 202 -13.33 -9.01 1.75
CA GLY A 202 -14.38 -9.93 1.29
C GLY A 202 -13.97 -10.89 0.18
N ASP A 203 -12.77 -10.75 -0.38
CA ASP A 203 -12.26 -11.61 -1.44
C ASP A 203 -11.31 -12.65 -0.82
N THR A 204 -11.80 -13.87 -0.61
CA THR A 204 -11.04 -14.95 0.04
C THR A 204 -9.86 -15.45 -0.79
N GLU A 205 -9.87 -15.17 -2.09
CA GLU A 205 -8.81 -15.51 -3.02
C GLU A 205 -7.80 -14.38 -3.18
N ALA A 206 -8.11 -13.16 -2.70
CA ALA A 206 -7.20 -12.03 -2.76
C ALA A 206 -5.98 -12.24 -1.85
N VAL A 207 -4.81 -12.24 -2.47
CA VAL A 207 -3.52 -12.31 -1.81
C VAL A 207 -2.77 -11.01 -2.03
N THR A 208 -2.23 -10.46 -0.95
CA THR A 208 -1.32 -9.32 -1.00
C THR A 208 0.11 -9.80 -0.83
N VAL A 209 0.99 -9.31 -1.69
CA VAL A 209 2.43 -9.56 -1.62
C VAL A 209 3.13 -8.27 -1.28
N MET A 210 4.04 -8.30 -0.31
CA MET A 210 4.87 -7.17 0.03
C MET A 210 6.35 -7.51 -0.10
N LEU A 211 7.11 -6.71 -0.85
CA LEU A 211 8.58 -6.78 -0.91
C LEU A 211 9.16 -5.63 -0.07
N GLY A 212 9.98 -5.98 0.92
CA GLY A 212 10.57 -5.02 1.85
C GLY A 212 11.86 -4.40 1.33
N PHE A 213 11.97 -3.07 1.38
CA PHE A 213 13.19 -2.32 1.05
C PHE A 213 13.81 -1.73 2.33
N PRO A 214 14.64 -2.50 3.06
CA PRO A 214 15.26 -2.00 4.29
C PRO A 214 16.22 -0.84 4.00
N ALA A 215 16.33 0.07 4.97
CA ALA A 215 17.20 1.24 4.84
C ALA A 215 18.69 0.91 4.88
N ALA A 216 19.08 -0.10 5.67
CA ALA A 216 20.46 -0.54 5.77
C ALA A 216 20.68 -1.87 5.06
N SER A 217 21.88 -2.08 4.50
CA SER A 217 22.32 -3.41 4.05
C SER A 217 22.39 -4.38 5.23
N ARG A 218 22.10 -5.65 4.96
CA ARG A 218 22.08 -6.73 5.97
C ARG A 218 21.14 -6.47 7.14
N GLN A 219 20.12 -5.64 6.94
CA GLN A 219 19.08 -5.38 7.94
C GLN A 219 18.42 -6.69 8.36
N ARG A 220 18.14 -6.82 9.66
CA ARG A 220 17.38 -7.94 10.24
C ARG A 220 16.32 -7.40 11.19
N GLY A 221 15.31 -8.22 11.47
CA GLY A 221 14.28 -7.93 12.48
C GLY A 221 13.05 -7.21 11.92
N CYS A 222 12.25 -6.61 12.80
CA CYS A 222 10.94 -6.05 12.46
C CYS A 222 11.03 -4.62 11.91
N GLY A 223 9.87 -4.02 11.60
CA GLY A 223 9.78 -2.63 11.14
C GLY A 223 9.96 -2.43 9.63
N VAL A 224 10.33 -3.49 8.89
CA VAL A 224 10.33 -3.48 7.43
C VAL A 224 8.96 -3.87 6.86
N PHE A 225 8.24 -4.80 7.48
CA PHE A 225 6.89 -5.16 7.06
C PHE A 225 5.83 -4.49 7.93
N SER A 226 4.60 -4.49 7.43
CA SER A 226 3.43 -4.13 8.22
C SER A 226 3.22 -5.14 9.34
N HIS A 227 2.70 -4.68 10.49
CA HIS A 227 2.12 -5.59 11.46
C HIS A 227 0.88 -6.24 10.86
N VAL A 228 0.61 -7.46 11.28
CA VAL A 228 -0.53 -8.26 10.84
C VAL A 228 -1.18 -8.90 12.04
N SER A 229 -2.51 -9.00 12.06
CA SER A 229 -3.26 -9.65 13.12
C SER A 229 -4.22 -10.64 12.47
N PRO A 230 -3.98 -11.96 12.59
CA PRO A 230 -4.84 -12.97 11.99
C PRO A 230 -6.20 -12.96 12.67
N LEU A 231 -7.25 -13.13 11.87
CA LEU A 231 -8.63 -13.17 12.34
C LEU A 231 -9.03 -14.60 12.71
N SER A 232 -9.85 -14.76 13.74
CA SER A 232 -10.43 -16.06 14.11
C SER A 232 -11.46 -16.57 13.10
N HIS A 233 -12.17 -15.67 12.42
CA HIS A 233 -13.18 -15.97 11.41
C HIS A 233 -13.02 -15.02 10.22
N LEU A 234 -13.49 -15.44 9.05
CA LEU A 234 -13.74 -14.49 7.97
C LEU A 234 -14.81 -13.50 8.43
N VAL A 235 -14.72 -12.26 7.95
CA VAL A 235 -15.68 -11.23 8.35
C VAL A 235 -16.77 -11.09 7.30
N VAL A 236 -18.01 -11.20 7.74
CA VAL A 236 -19.21 -10.96 6.95
C VAL A 236 -19.85 -9.69 7.45
N HIS A 237 -20.10 -8.72 6.58
CA HIS A 237 -20.90 -7.55 6.93
C HIS A 237 -22.35 -7.72 6.44
N GLU A 238 -23.31 -7.32 7.28
CA GLU A 238 -24.73 -7.30 6.91
C GLU A 238 -25.04 -6.41 5.68
N ALA A 239 -24.13 -5.48 5.32
CA ALA A 239 -24.29 -4.52 4.22
C ALA A 239 -23.57 -4.90 2.91
N ASP A 240 -22.91 -6.07 2.84
CA ASP A 240 -22.03 -6.47 1.71
C ASP A 240 -22.77 -6.91 0.43
N ALA A 241 -24.10 -6.78 0.35
CA ALA A 241 -24.84 -7.09 -0.87
C ALA A 241 -24.65 -6.04 -2.00
N GLU A 242 -24.19 -4.82 -1.72
CA GLU A 242 -24.29 -3.72 -2.70
C GLU A 242 -23.11 -2.73 -2.83
N ARG A 243 -21.91 -2.95 -2.23
CA ARG A 243 -20.82 -1.94 -2.29
C ARG A 243 -19.52 -2.37 -2.97
N ASP A 244 -18.93 -1.37 -3.65
CA ASP A 244 -17.64 -1.33 -4.33
C ASP A 244 -16.48 -1.81 -3.44
N ASN A 245 -15.81 -2.89 -3.86
CA ASN A 245 -14.71 -3.59 -3.17
C ASN A 245 -13.37 -2.84 -3.18
N SER A 246 -13.32 -1.58 -3.63
CA SER A 246 -12.08 -0.80 -3.79
C SER A 246 -11.64 0.01 -2.55
N ARG A 247 -12.39 -0.05 -1.44
CA ARG A 247 -12.09 0.70 -0.21
C ARG A 247 -11.68 -0.24 0.94
N PRO A 248 -10.76 0.20 1.82
CA PRO A 248 -10.46 -0.53 3.04
C PRO A 248 -11.75 -0.87 3.79
N ARG A 249 -11.93 -2.15 4.14
CA ARG A 249 -13.14 -2.58 4.85
C ARG A 249 -13.01 -2.23 6.32
N GLU A 250 -13.94 -1.41 6.80
CA GLU A 250 -14.07 -0.97 8.19
C GLU A 250 -15.29 -1.66 8.80
N PHE A 251 -15.17 -2.14 10.04
CA PHE A 251 -16.20 -2.92 10.75
C PHE A 251 -17.22 -2.04 11.51
N SER A 252 -18.34 -2.62 11.95
CA SER A 252 -19.42 -1.92 12.70
C SER A 252 -19.61 -2.51 14.11
N ASP A 253 -19.93 -1.65 15.09
CA ASP A 253 -20.19 -2.05 16.48
C ASP A 253 -21.66 -2.48 16.72
N GLU A 254 -21.98 -2.89 17.96
CA GLU A 254 -23.33 -3.36 18.40
C GLU A 254 -24.41 -2.27 18.37
N ARG A 255 -24.03 -1.00 18.15
CA ARG A 255 -24.96 0.14 18.14
C ARG A 255 -25.32 0.56 16.72
N GLY A 256 -24.87 -0.17 15.70
CA GLY A 256 -25.11 0.15 14.29
C GLY A 256 -24.36 1.41 13.81
N GLU A 257 -23.47 1.95 14.64
CA GLU A 257 -22.58 3.04 14.27
C GLU A 257 -21.41 2.46 13.47
N ARG A 258 -21.04 3.11 12.36
CA ARG A 258 -19.87 2.74 11.55
C ARG A 258 -18.61 3.05 12.34
N ARG A 259 -18.22 2.14 13.22
CA ARG A 259 -17.04 2.22 14.06
C ARG A 259 -16.33 0.88 13.99
N PHE A 260 -15.10 0.97 13.48
CA PHE A 260 -13.93 0.13 13.76
C PHE A 260 -14.19 -1.01 14.76
N LEU A 261 -13.77 -2.24 14.43
CA LEU A 261 -13.74 -3.43 15.29
C LEU A 261 -12.86 -3.18 16.53
N ASP A 262 -13.24 -2.24 17.41
CA ASP A 262 -12.34 -1.41 18.24
C ASP A 262 -10.86 -1.60 17.86
N VAL A 263 -10.55 -1.35 16.58
CA VAL A 263 -9.25 -1.82 16.02
C VAL A 263 -8.13 -0.97 16.61
N ASP A 264 -8.47 0.18 17.15
CA ASP A 264 -7.60 1.00 17.98
C ASP A 264 -7.16 0.27 19.27
N ALA A 265 -7.73 -0.90 19.58
CA ALA A 265 -7.47 -1.76 20.73
C ALA A 265 -7.22 -3.24 20.36
N ILE A 266 -6.57 -3.54 19.23
CA ILE A 266 -6.07 -4.92 19.00
C ILE A 266 -5.17 -5.35 20.17
N PRO A 267 -5.45 -6.50 20.83
CA PRO A 267 -4.61 -7.00 21.90
C PRO A 267 -3.19 -7.26 21.42
N GLU A 268 -2.19 -6.88 22.22
CA GLU A 268 -0.78 -7.11 21.93
C GLU A 268 -0.47 -8.58 21.56
N ALA A 269 -1.15 -9.53 22.23
CA ALA A 269 -1.01 -10.96 21.98
C ALA A 269 -1.52 -11.41 20.59
N SER A 270 -2.30 -10.57 19.89
CA SER A 270 -2.81 -10.83 18.55
C SER A 270 -2.01 -10.13 17.44
N ILE A 271 -1.10 -9.23 17.81
CA ILE A 271 -0.27 -8.50 16.85
C ILE A 271 0.94 -9.35 16.50
N VAL A 272 1.08 -9.73 15.24
CA VAL A 272 2.29 -10.35 14.71
C VAL A 272 3.17 -9.32 14.03
N ARG A 273 4.46 -9.39 14.33
CA ARG A 273 5.53 -8.53 13.82
C ARG A 273 6.45 -9.36 12.92
N PRO A 274 6.27 -9.29 11.59
CA PRO A 274 7.07 -10.09 10.68
C PRO A 274 8.53 -9.65 10.68
N GLY A 275 9.42 -10.63 10.81
CA GLY A 275 10.86 -10.44 10.77
C GLY A 275 11.40 -10.41 9.35
N TYR A 276 12.15 -9.37 9.02
CA TYR A 276 12.89 -9.26 7.78
C TYR A 276 14.28 -9.90 7.89
N GLY A 277 14.74 -10.47 6.78
CA GLY A 277 16.12 -10.91 6.58
C GLY A 277 16.31 -11.59 5.24
N ARG A 278 17.55 -12.01 4.95
CA ARG A 278 17.86 -12.76 3.73
C ARG A 278 17.04 -14.07 3.68
N GLY A 279 16.46 -14.36 2.52
CA GLY A 279 15.51 -15.47 2.30
C GLY A 279 14.09 -15.18 2.79
N ARG A 280 13.84 -13.97 3.30
CA ARG A 280 12.57 -13.50 3.88
C ARG A 280 12.26 -12.07 3.39
N GLU A 281 12.67 -11.75 2.16
CA GLU A 281 12.53 -10.39 1.62
C GLU A 281 11.09 -10.04 1.24
N LEU A 282 10.24 -11.06 1.04
CA LEU A 282 8.82 -10.90 0.78
C LEU A 282 7.96 -11.52 1.88
N ILE A 283 6.83 -10.87 2.17
CA ILE A 283 5.68 -11.51 2.83
C ILE A 283 4.52 -11.63 1.86
N VAL A 284 3.78 -12.72 1.99
CA VAL A 284 2.56 -13.00 1.23
C VAL A 284 1.46 -13.31 2.23
N TYR A 285 0.36 -12.57 2.21
CA TYR A 285 -0.76 -12.80 3.13
C TYR A 285 -2.11 -12.73 2.43
N SER A 286 -3.10 -13.42 3.00
CA SER A 286 -4.49 -13.35 2.55
C SER A 286 -5.18 -12.18 3.24
N ASP A 287 -5.61 -11.19 2.48
CA ASP A 287 -6.18 -9.97 3.04
C ASP A 287 -7.53 -10.24 3.75
N ALA A 288 -8.31 -11.21 3.28
CA ALA A 288 -9.54 -11.65 3.93
C ALA A 288 -9.34 -12.25 5.34
N ARG A 289 -8.12 -12.67 5.68
CA ARG A 289 -7.81 -13.44 6.90
C ARG A 289 -7.00 -12.66 7.93
N VAL A 290 -6.52 -11.47 7.58
CA VAL A 290 -5.71 -10.64 8.47
C VAL A 290 -6.18 -9.20 8.39
N VAL A 291 -6.09 -8.48 9.50
CA VAL A 291 -6.00 -7.01 9.45
C VAL A 291 -4.54 -6.62 9.54
N HIS A 292 -4.15 -5.53 8.88
CA HIS A 292 -2.76 -5.08 8.90
C HIS A 292 -2.66 -3.60 9.21
N SER A 293 -1.51 -3.19 9.74
CA SER A 293 -1.18 -1.80 10.03
C SER A 293 0.30 -1.52 9.87
N ALA A 294 0.66 -0.24 9.78
CA ALA A 294 2.07 0.16 9.80
C ALA A 294 2.75 -0.30 11.10
N PRO A 295 4.05 -0.63 11.06
CA PRO A 295 4.78 -1.03 12.25
C PRO A 295 5.03 0.16 13.18
N ASP A 296 5.38 -0.13 14.44
CA ASP A 296 5.66 0.87 15.49
C ASP A 296 6.80 1.82 15.12
N ALA A 297 7.85 1.26 14.52
CA ALA A 297 8.96 1.98 13.96
C ALA A 297 9.22 1.45 12.55
N ILE A 298 9.50 2.37 11.64
CA ILE A 298 9.71 2.10 10.23
C ILE A 298 11.21 1.99 10.00
N HIS A 299 11.68 0.79 9.65
CA HIS A 299 13.09 0.48 9.35
C HIS A 299 13.31 0.19 7.87
N ARG A 300 12.52 0.86 7.01
CA ARG A 300 12.52 0.69 5.55
C ARG A 300 12.52 2.03 4.86
N GLU A 301 13.15 2.09 3.70
CA GLU A 301 12.95 3.18 2.76
C GLU A 301 11.64 3.02 2.00
N SER A 302 11.20 1.77 1.83
CA SER A 302 9.97 1.46 1.12
C SER A 302 9.42 0.08 1.45
N LEU A 303 8.13 -0.06 1.17
CA LEU A 303 7.44 -1.33 1.06
C LEU A 303 6.73 -1.36 -0.29
N TRP A 304 7.13 -2.26 -1.18
CA TRP A 304 6.35 -2.49 -2.40
C TRP A 304 5.19 -3.41 -2.09
N ARG A 305 4.00 -3.06 -2.56
CA ARG A 305 2.77 -3.87 -2.43
C ARG A 305 2.22 -4.25 -3.80
N PHE A 306 1.91 -5.52 -3.97
CA PHE A 306 1.30 -6.11 -5.15
C PHE A 306 -0.06 -6.72 -4.80
N MET A 307 -1.09 -6.39 -5.60
CA MET A 307 -2.49 -6.85 -5.47
C MET A 307 -3.16 -6.96 -6.84
#